data_AF-A0A7X1L018-F1
#
_entry.id   AF-A0A7X1L018-F1
#
_cell.length_a   1.000
_cell.length_b   1.000
_cell.length_c   1.000
_cell.angle_alpha   90.00
_cell.angle_beta   90.00
_cell.angle_gamma   90.00
#
_symmetry.space_group_name_H-M   'P 1'
#
loop_
_entity.id
_entity.type
_entity.pdbx_description
1 polymer ?
#
loop_
_entity_poly.entity_id
_entity_poly.type
_entity_poly.pdbx_seq_one_letter_code
_entity_poly.pdbx_strand_id
1 'polypeptide(L)'
;MKSKRTPYTKLGNTINATSVSFSVGRTKHEVQVPAGTRCCLLDGPNQRWVVDDLSFIDPKSAVFTDATNYGIPIDPLNLTNIRPSTF
;
A
#
# COMPACT_ATOMS: atom_id res chain seq x y z
N MET A 1 -6.88 16.85 -13.22
CA MET A 1 -5.93 15.90 -13.84
C MET A 1 -6.06 14.58 -13.08
N LYS A 2 -6.65 13.54 -13.67
CA LYS A 2 -6.73 12.22 -13.02
C LYS A 2 -5.32 11.62 -13.03
N SER A 3 -4.66 11.61 -11.87
CA SER A 3 -3.42 10.86 -11.67
C SER A 3 -3.62 9.43 -12.17
N LYS A 4 -2.90 9.02 -13.22
CA LYS A 4 -2.88 7.61 -13.62
C LYS A 4 -2.16 6.89 -12.50
N ARG A 5 -2.91 6.09 -11.74
CA ARG A 5 -2.38 5.24 -10.68
C ARG A 5 -1.14 4.50 -11.20
N THR A 6 -0.06 4.52 -10.42
CA THR A 6 1.19 3.84 -10.78
C THR A 6 0.86 2.40 -11.21
N PRO A 7 1.36 1.95 -12.38
CA PRO A 7 1.14 0.58 -12.82
C PRO A 7 1.62 -0.39 -11.73
N TYR A 8 0.94 -1.52 -11.59
CA TYR A 8 1.32 -2.57 -10.65
C TYR A 8 1.30 -3.93 -11.35
N THR A 9 2.25 -4.80 -11.00
CA THR A 9 2.48 -6.07 -11.71
C THR A 9 1.90 -7.27 -10.99
N LYS A 10 1.72 -7.19 -9.67
CA LYS A 10 1.20 -8.27 -8.83
C LYS A 10 0.20 -7.74 -7.82
N LEU A 11 -0.70 -8.61 -7.39
CA LEU A 11 -1.63 -8.41 -6.29
C LEU A 11 -1.36 -9.46 -5.20
N GLY A 12 -1.64 -9.12 -3.97
CA GLY A 12 -1.55 -10.00 -2.81
C GLY A 12 -2.42 -9.49 -1.68
N ASN A 13 -2.43 -10.23 -0.58
CA ASN A 13 -3.17 -9.88 0.63
C ASN A 13 -2.25 -10.00 1.84
N THR A 14 -2.42 -9.13 2.84
CA THR A 14 -1.68 -9.27 4.10
C THR A 14 -2.06 -10.56 4.82
N ILE A 15 -1.08 -11.27 5.38
CA ILE A 15 -1.32 -12.49 6.18
C ILE A 15 -1.84 -12.09 7.56
N ASN A 16 -1.07 -11.26 8.27
CA ASN A 16 -1.37 -10.77 9.60
C ASN A 16 -1.58 -9.26 9.60
N ALA A 17 -2.29 -8.76 10.62
CA ALA A 17 -2.32 -7.34 10.90
C ALA A 17 -0.90 -6.85 11.24
N THR A 18 -0.53 -5.69 10.74
CA THR A 18 0.83 -5.16 10.93
C THR A 18 0.81 -3.64 11.10
N SER A 19 1.67 -3.15 11.99
CA SER A 19 1.88 -1.72 12.21
C SER A 19 3.01 -1.25 11.31
N VAL A 20 2.68 -0.39 10.34
CA VAL A 20 3.66 0.17 9.41
C VAL A 20 3.91 1.62 9.77
N SER A 21 5.18 1.97 9.98
CA SER A 21 5.60 3.36 10.03
C SER A 21 6.20 3.78 8.69
N PHE A 22 5.70 4.86 8.10
CA PHE A 22 6.30 5.46 6.90
C PHE A 22 6.40 6.97 7.04
N SER A 23 7.39 7.56 6.37
CA SER A 23 7.65 9.00 6.43
C SER A 23 7.44 9.65 5.08
N VAL A 24 6.76 10.78 5.07
CA VAL A 24 6.58 11.65 3.90
C VAL A 24 7.16 13.01 4.24
N GLY A 25 8.34 13.30 3.69
CA GLY A 25 9.11 14.49 4.07
C GLY A 25 9.45 14.48 5.56
N ARG A 26 8.94 15.46 6.32
CA ARG A 26 9.13 15.57 7.78
C ARG A 26 8.03 14.90 8.59
N THR A 27 6.97 14.43 7.94
CA THR A 27 5.81 13.82 8.60
C THR A 27 6.05 12.32 8.72
N LYS A 28 5.85 11.78 9.92
CA LYS A 28 5.88 10.34 10.18
C LYS A 28 4.46 9.86 10.46
N HIS A 29 4.02 8.86 9.71
CA HIS A 29 2.72 8.21 9.88
C HIS A 29 2.93 6.82 10.46
N GLU A 30 2.07 6.44 11.38
CA GLU A 30 1.96 5.08 11.88
C GLU A 30 0.56 4.56 11.56
N VAL A 31 0.50 3.46 10.83
CA VAL A 31 -0.75 2.92 10.31
C VAL A 31 -0.87 1.45 10.66
N GLN A 32 -2.01 1.09 11.25
CA GLN A 32 -2.39 -0.29 11.48
C GLN A 32 -3.05 -0.83 10.22
N VAL A 33 -2.37 -1.74 9.52
CA VAL A 33 -2.89 -2.40 8.33
C VAL A 33 -3.53 -3.72 8.76
N PRO A 34 -4.86 -3.91 8.58
CA PRO A 34 -5.53 -5.14 8.96
C PRO A 34 -5.01 -6.37 8.20
N ALA A 35 -5.21 -7.56 8.74
CA ALA A 35 -5.02 -8.81 8.01
C ALA A 35 -6.00 -8.90 6.83
N GLY A 36 -5.61 -9.58 5.75
CA GLY A 36 -6.42 -9.74 4.55
C GLY A 36 -6.50 -8.50 3.65
N THR A 37 -5.86 -7.38 4.02
CA THR A 37 -5.85 -6.14 3.25
C THR A 37 -5.21 -6.35 1.88
N ARG A 38 -5.83 -5.81 0.82
CA ARG A 38 -5.31 -5.94 -0.54
C ARG A 38 -4.06 -5.08 -0.72
N CYS A 39 -3.01 -5.69 -1.28
CA CYS A 39 -1.74 -5.06 -1.60
C CYS A 39 -1.42 -5.25 -3.09
N CYS A 40 -0.61 -4.35 -3.63
CA CYS A 40 -0.10 -4.43 -4.99
C CYS A 40 1.41 -4.17 -5.05
N LEU A 41 2.07 -4.77 -6.04
CA LEU A 41 3.48 -4.58 -6.31
C LEU A 41 3.63 -3.50 -7.39
N LEU A 42 4.09 -2.31 -7.00
CA LEU A 42 4.30 -1.21 -7.92
C LEU A 42 5.35 -1.57 -8.97
N ASP A 43 5.09 -1.19 -10.22
CA ASP A 43 6.01 -1.34 -11.34
C ASP A 43 7.02 -0.18 -11.38
N GLY A 44 8.22 -0.44 -11.91
CA GLY A 44 9.29 0.54 -12.07
C GLY A 44 10.58 0.24 -11.28
N PRO A 45 11.56 1.17 -11.31
CA PRO A 45 12.91 0.94 -10.79
C PRO A 45 12.96 0.72 -9.26
N ASN A 46 11.95 1.22 -8.53
CA ASN A 46 11.80 1.03 -7.09
C ASN A 46 10.59 0.13 -6.80
N GLN A 47 10.57 -1.05 -7.43
CA GLN A 47 9.52 -2.03 -7.24
C GLN A 47 9.35 -2.37 -5.75
N ARG A 48 8.15 -2.11 -5.22
CA ARG A 48 7.83 -2.32 -3.81
C ARG A 48 6.36 -2.70 -3.64
N TRP A 49 6.10 -3.52 -2.63
CA TRP A 49 4.74 -3.83 -2.22
C TRP A 49 4.16 -2.68 -1.42
N VAL A 50 2.95 -2.26 -1.80
CA VAL A 50 2.19 -1.25 -1.08
C VAL A 50 0.77 -1.71 -0.85
N VAL A 51 0.12 -1.14 0.16
CA VAL A 51 -1.31 -1.27 0.36
C VAL A 51 -2.06 -0.64 -0.81
N ASP A 52 -3.00 -1.38 -1.36
CA ASP A 52 -3.88 -0.94 -2.45
C ASP A 52 -5.23 -0.48 -1.91
N ASP A 53 -5.81 -1.28 -1.00
CA ASP A 53 -7.08 -0.95 -0.37
C ASP A 53 -6.85 -0.09 0.89
N LEU A 54 -7.18 1.20 0.81
CA LEU A 54 -7.04 2.16 1.91
C LEU A 54 -8.37 2.44 2.63
N SER A 55 -9.40 1.61 2.41
CA SER A 55 -10.75 1.83 2.98
C SER A 55 -10.79 1.82 4.51
N PHE A 56 -9.77 1.27 5.17
CA PHE A 56 -9.64 1.27 6.62
C PHE A 56 -9.07 2.58 7.20
N ILE A 57 -8.69 3.54 6.36
CA ILE A 57 -8.15 4.85 6.77
C ILE A 57 -9.21 5.92 6.51
N ASP A 58 -9.37 6.87 7.44
CA ASP A 58 -10.28 8.01 7.25
C ASP A 58 -9.88 8.82 6.01
N PRO A 59 -10.76 8.95 4.98
CA PRO A 59 -10.45 9.68 3.76
C PRO A 59 -10.16 11.17 3.97
N LYS A 60 -10.55 11.75 5.12
CA LYS A 60 -10.25 13.15 5.47
C LYS A 60 -8.89 13.32 6.15
N SER A 61 -8.22 12.23 6.51
CA SER A 61 -6.94 12.28 7.19
C SER A 61 -5.79 12.62 6.23
N ALA A 62 -4.76 13.29 6.76
CA ALA A 62 -3.51 13.50 6.03
C ALA A 62 -2.84 12.16 5.65
N VAL A 63 -2.98 11.15 6.51
CA VAL A 63 -2.50 9.78 6.27
C VAL A 63 -3.10 9.22 4.98
N PHE A 64 -4.40 9.36 4.75
CA PHE A 64 -5.06 8.85 3.55
C PHE A 64 -4.53 9.52 2.27
N THR A 65 -4.37 10.84 2.32
CA THR A 65 -3.83 11.62 1.19
C THR A 65 -2.40 11.18 0.88
N ASP A 66 -1.56 11.05 1.90
CA ASP A 66 -0.17 10.61 1.75
C ASP A 66 -0.06 9.14 1.31
N ALA A 67 -0.88 8.25 1.88
CA ALA A 67 -0.96 6.85 1.48
C ALA A 67 -1.41 6.71 0.01
N THR A 68 -2.33 7.54 -0.45
CA THR A 68 -2.77 7.55 -1.85
C THR A 68 -1.66 8.00 -2.81
N ASN A 69 -0.85 8.97 -2.39
CA ASN A 69 0.21 9.54 -3.23
C ASN A 69 1.50 8.70 -3.23
N TYR A 70 1.89 8.18 -2.06
CA TYR A 70 3.18 7.52 -1.87
C TYR A 70 3.05 6.00 -1.67
N GLY A 71 1.88 5.50 -1.27
CA GLY A 71 1.66 4.10 -0.91
C GLY A 71 2.18 3.78 0.49
N ILE A 72 1.48 2.89 1.19
CA ILE A 72 1.92 2.36 2.49
C ILE A 72 2.75 1.11 2.22
N PRO A 73 4.06 1.09 2.52
CA PRO A 73 4.91 -0.05 2.23
C PRO A 73 4.52 -1.27 3.07
N ILE A 74 4.53 -2.45 2.46
CA ILE A 74 4.28 -3.73 3.15
C ILE A 74 5.46 -4.66 2.91
N ASP A 75 5.86 -5.37 3.97
CA ASP A 75 6.88 -6.40 3.88
C ASP A 75 6.37 -7.57 3.00
N PRO A 76 7.11 -7.95 1.94
CA PRO A 76 6.77 -9.10 1.10
C PRO A 76 6.55 -10.40 1.89
N LEU A 77 7.19 -10.57 3.05
CA LEU A 77 7.06 -11.76 3.90
C LEU A 77 5.68 -11.85 4.58
N ASN A 78 4.96 -10.73 4.72
CA ASN A 78 3.61 -10.70 5.28
C ASN A 78 2.53 -10.77 4.19
N LEU A 79 2.83 -11.33 3.02
CA LEU A 79 1.90 -11.43 1.89
C LEU A 79 1.54 -12.87 1.54
N THR A 80 0.28 -13.08 1.22
CA THR A 80 -0.28 -14.32 0.68
C THR A 80 -1.12 -14.05 -0.57
N ASN A 81 -1.56 -15.12 -1.24
CA ASN A 81 -2.37 -15.06 -2.46
C ASN A 81 -1.75 -14.19 -3.56
N ILE A 82 -0.41 -14.23 -3.66
CA ILE A 82 0.34 -13.47 -4.65
C ILE A 82 0.00 -13.98 -6.04
N ARG A 83 -0.55 -13.09 -6.86
CA ARG A 83 -1.00 -13.38 -8.22
C ARG A 83 -0.58 -12.27 -9.18
N PRO A 84 -0.33 -12.57 -10.46
CA PRO A 84 -0.10 -11.54 -11.46
C PRO A 84 -1.32 -10.61 -11.55
N SER A 85 -1.08 -9.32 -11.75
CA SER A 85 -2.13 -8.39 -12.13
C SER A 85 -2.45 -8.62 -13.61
N THR A 86 -3.55 -9.30 -13.90
CA THR A 86 -4.10 -9.35 -15.24
C THR A 86 -4.59 -7.94 -15.59
N PHE A 87 -3.91 -7.29 -16.53
CA PHE A 87 -4.33 -6.03 -17.13
C PHE A 87 -5.45 -6.24 -18.14
#